data_AF-Q72BN1-F1
#
_entry.id   AF-Q72BN1-F1
#
_cell.length_a   1.000
_cell.length_b   1.000
_cell.length_c   1.000
_cell.angle_alpha   90.00
_cell.angle_beta   90.00
_cell.angle_gamma   90.00
#
_symmetry.space_group_name_H-M   'P 1'
#
loop_
_entity.id
_entity.type
_entity.pdbx_description
1 polymer ?
#
loop_
_entity_poly.entity_id
_entity_poly.type
_entity_poly.pdbx_seq_one_letter_code
_entity_poly.pdbx_strand_id
1 'polypeptide(L)'
;MVLPARKARFPPVALSSMMTTNNLPSLLEDTMDICLTPAPEDMPVERAYVISATIRTFKGRRNVEAHLFRTGTREEELASLEGMRLVGDPIDPANPGDPKDALRAVLEAFTKEECDAVIAYLERKYADRFTAIVACPLDLPIPQGVAPLSAIPEGKTMGFIRFDTVSGYDLPFGFRGFYDLARHEPLVNEQH
;
A
#
# COMPACT_ATOMS: atom_id res chain seq x y z
N MET A 1 -83.86 6.21 -19.89
CA MET A 1 -83.76 6.11 -18.43
C MET A 1 -82.81 4.97 -18.10
N VAL A 2 -81.63 5.34 -17.57
CA VAL A 2 -80.71 4.57 -16.70
C VAL A 2 -80.05 3.26 -17.24
N LEU A 3 -78.73 3.39 -17.45
CA LEU A 3 -77.61 2.41 -17.55
C LEU A 3 -77.62 1.32 -16.45
N PRO A 4 -76.96 0.14 -16.60
CA PRO A 4 -75.48 -0.01 -16.50
C PRO A 4 -74.90 -1.19 -17.32
N ALA A 5 -73.61 -1.52 -17.39
CA ALA A 5 -72.34 -0.82 -17.24
C ALA A 5 -71.22 -1.77 -17.73
N ARG A 6 -70.23 -1.19 -18.41
CA ARG A 6 -68.78 -1.44 -18.29
C ARG A 6 -68.24 -2.88 -18.35
N LYS A 7 -67.71 -3.25 -19.51
CA LYS A 7 -66.50 -4.09 -19.62
C LYS A 7 -65.27 -3.17 -19.66
N ALA A 8 -64.37 -3.35 -18.70
CA ALA A 8 -63.09 -2.66 -18.63
C ALA A 8 -62.22 -3.05 -19.83
N ARG A 9 -61.81 -2.04 -20.60
CA ARG A 9 -60.81 -2.14 -21.67
C ARG A 9 -59.77 -1.07 -21.33
N PHE A 10 -58.58 -1.48 -20.88
CA PHE A 10 -57.45 -0.58 -20.65
C PHE A 10 -56.97 0.00 -22.00
N PRO A 11 -56.84 1.33 -22.14
CA PRO A 11 -56.13 1.98 -23.23
C PRO A 11 -54.81 2.59 -22.71
N PRO A 12 -53.93 3.11 -23.60
CA PRO A 12 -52.49 2.91 -23.52
C PRO A 12 -51.72 4.05 -22.84
N VAL A 13 -50.45 3.73 -22.55
CA VAL A 13 -49.40 4.62 -22.08
C VAL A 13 -49.15 5.75 -23.08
N ALA A 14 -49.21 7.03 -22.65
CA ALA A 14 -48.61 8.13 -23.39
C ALA A 14 -48.27 9.35 -22.49
N LEU A 15 -46.96 9.64 -22.47
CA LEU A 15 -46.25 10.92 -22.44
C LEU A 15 -46.66 12.03 -21.45
N SER A 16 -45.69 12.48 -20.63
CA SER A 16 -44.94 13.72 -20.97
C SER A 16 -43.78 14.00 -20.02
N SER A 17 -42.70 14.45 -20.64
CA SER A 17 -41.53 15.18 -20.15
C SER A 17 -41.56 15.71 -18.73
N MET A 18 -40.49 15.46 -17.98
CA MET A 18 -39.70 16.54 -17.38
C MET A 18 -38.21 16.16 -17.39
N MET A 19 -37.42 17.09 -17.91
CA MET A 19 -35.99 17.14 -17.68
C MET A 19 -35.75 17.13 -16.17
N THR A 20 -35.02 16.15 -15.67
CA THR A 20 -34.28 16.31 -14.42
C THR A 20 -32.91 15.74 -14.66
N THR A 21 -31.99 16.69 -14.84
CA THR A 21 -30.56 16.55 -14.61
C THR A 21 -30.30 15.75 -13.33
N ASN A 22 -29.96 14.47 -13.46
CA ASN A 22 -28.98 13.85 -12.58
C ASN A 22 -27.70 13.84 -13.43
N ASN A 23 -26.90 14.90 -13.49
CA ASN A 23 -26.05 15.38 -12.41
C ASN A 23 -25.86 14.32 -11.32
N LEU A 24 -25.29 13.18 -11.73
CA LEU A 24 -24.48 12.39 -10.82
C LEU A 24 -23.41 13.36 -10.31
N PRO A 25 -23.35 13.68 -9.00
CA PRO A 25 -22.21 14.42 -8.52
C PRO A 25 -21.00 13.56 -8.82
N SER A 26 -20.12 14.07 -9.67
CA SER A 26 -18.71 13.71 -9.73
C SER A 26 -18.06 14.08 -8.39
N LEU A 27 -18.52 13.44 -7.31
CA LEU A 27 -17.71 13.19 -6.15
C LEU A 27 -16.82 12.03 -6.57
N LEU A 28 -15.74 12.36 -7.29
CA LEU A 28 -14.48 11.73 -6.96
C LEU A 28 -14.30 12.04 -5.48
N GLU A 29 -14.83 11.17 -4.64
CA GLU A 29 -14.37 11.09 -3.27
C GLU A 29 -12.86 10.95 -3.43
N ASP A 30 -12.09 11.83 -2.80
CA ASP A 30 -10.63 11.78 -2.74
C ASP A 30 -10.24 10.61 -1.81
N THR A 31 -10.87 9.45 -2.03
CA THR A 31 -10.74 8.21 -1.30
C THR A 31 -9.42 7.58 -1.68
N MET A 32 -8.72 7.14 -0.65
CA MET A 32 -7.46 6.43 -0.79
C MET A 32 -7.66 5.20 -1.68
N ASP A 33 -6.89 5.10 -2.76
CA ASP A 33 -6.92 3.94 -3.65
C ASP A 33 -6.14 2.78 -3.01
N ILE A 34 -6.71 1.58 -2.96
CA ILE A 34 -6.07 0.41 -2.37
C ILE A 34 -5.92 -0.67 -3.45
N CYS A 35 -4.68 -0.95 -3.82
CA CYS A 35 -4.34 -2.01 -4.76
C CYS A 35 -3.63 -3.15 -4.03
N LEU A 36 -4.32 -4.26 -3.80
CA LEU A 36 -3.74 -5.49 -3.22
C LEU A 36 -3.57 -6.54 -4.32
N THR A 37 -2.32 -6.93 -4.58
CA THR A 37 -2.00 -8.07 -5.44
C THR A 37 -1.75 -9.30 -4.57
N PRO A 38 -2.52 -10.38 -4.72
CA PRO A 38 -2.30 -11.59 -3.95
C PRO A 38 -0.97 -12.25 -4.31
N ALA A 39 -0.26 -12.75 -3.31
CA ALA A 39 0.93 -13.58 -3.52
C ALA A 39 0.56 -14.94 -4.16
N PRO A 40 1.42 -15.50 -5.01
CA PRO A 40 1.21 -16.84 -5.58
C PRO A 40 1.16 -17.91 -4.47
N GLU A 41 0.36 -18.96 -4.68
CA GLU A 41 0.19 -20.04 -3.68
C GLU A 41 1.49 -20.83 -3.44
N ASP A 42 2.41 -20.86 -4.42
CA ASP A 42 3.70 -21.55 -4.36
C ASP A 42 4.79 -20.74 -3.62
N MET A 43 4.42 -19.67 -2.92
CA MET A 43 5.39 -18.82 -2.23
C MET A 43 6.09 -19.60 -1.10
N PRO A 44 7.44 -19.65 -1.07
CA PRO A 44 8.18 -20.43 -0.07
C PRO A 44 8.10 -19.83 1.34
N VAL A 45 7.57 -18.61 1.49
CA VAL A 45 7.45 -17.88 2.75
C VAL A 45 6.07 -17.25 2.87
N GLU A 46 5.55 -17.21 4.09
CA GLU A 46 4.31 -16.47 4.41
C GLU A 46 4.50 -14.96 4.31
N ARG A 47 5.73 -14.49 4.60
CA ARG A 47 6.13 -13.09 4.52
C ARG A 47 6.51 -12.72 3.10
N ALA A 48 5.48 -12.44 2.33
CA ALA A 48 5.61 -12.18 0.91
C ALA A 48 5.11 -10.80 0.53
N TYR A 49 4.49 -10.01 1.42
CA TYR A 49 3.86 -8.75 1.02
C TYR A 49 4.74 -7.54 1.32
N VAL A 50 4.98 -6.72 0.31
CA VAL A 50 5.57 -5.39 0.45
C VAL A 50 4.46 -4.37 0.26
N ILE A 51 4.45 -3.34 1.11
CA ILE A 51 3.42 -2.30 1.07
C ILE A 51 4.09 -0.96 0.76
N SER A 52 3.67 -0.30 -0.30
CA SER A 52 4.03 1.08 -0.63
C SER A 52 2.81 1.96 -0.42
N ALA A 53 2.98 3.07 0.29
CA ALA A 53 1.90 4.01 0.56
C ALA A 53 2.28 5.39 0.06
N THR A 54 1.43 5.98 -0.78
CA THR A 54 1.62 7.31 -1.37
C THR A 54 0.95 8.35 -0.50
N ILE A 55 1.73 9.20 0.14
CA ILE A 55 1.27 10.30 1.00
C ILE A 55 0.97 11.51 0.13
N ARG A 56 -0.26 12.05 0.22
CA ARG A 56 -0.73 13.19 -0.57
C ARG A 56 0.18 14.41 -0.42
N THR A 57 0.59 14.72 0.80
CA THR A 57 1.55 15.80 1.08
C THR A 57 2.38 15.48 2.31
N PHE A 58 3.71 15.47 2.16
CA PHE A 58 4.65 15.19 3.24
C PHE A 58 5.90 16.06 3.10
N LYS A 59 6.31 16.75 4.19
CA LYS A 59 7.52 17.61 4.23
C LYS A 59 7.69 18.57 3.04
N GLY A 60 6.61 19.20 2.57
CA GLY A 60 6.70 20.13 1.43
C GLY A 60 6.88 19.45 0.06
N ARG A 61 6.52 18.16 -0.06
CA ARG A 61 6.44 17.41 -1.32
C ARG A 61 5.05 16.81 -1.47
N ARG A 62 4.55 16.69 -2.70
CA ARG A 62 3.30 15.98 -3.02
C ARG A 62 3.61 14.56 -3.49
N ASN A 63 2.66 13.66 -3.28
CA ASN A 63 2.73 12.27 -3.74
C ASN A 63 4.03 11.58 -3.32
N VAL A 64 4.37 11.70 -2.03
CA VAL A 64 5.57 11.09 -1.47
C VAL A 64 5.30 9.60 -1.25
N GLU A 65 6.06 8.76 -1.92
CA GLU A 65 5.99 7.32 -1.74
C GLU A 65 6.75 6.93 -0.48
N ALA A 66 6.09 6.14 0.37
CA ALA A 66 6.67 5.57 1.56
C ALA A 66 6.56 4.04 1.48
N HIS A 67 7.70 3.35 1.43
CA HIS A 67 7.78 1.90 1.49
C HIS A 67 7.72 1.45 2.95
N LEU A 68 6.67 0.71 3.29
CA LEU A 68 6.47 0.19 4.62
C LEU A 68 7.23 -1.11 4.79
N PHE A 69 7.85 -1.26 5.95
CA PHE A 69 8.54 -2.47 6.36
C PHE A 69 8.29 -2.76 7.83
N ARG A 70 8.23 -4.05 8.13
CA ARG A 70 8.12 -4.56 9.50
C ARG A 70 9.43 -4.33 10.25
N THR A 71 9.31 -3.97 11.52
CA THR A 71 10.45 -3.77 12.42
C THR A 71 10.45 -4.82 13.52
N GLY A 72 11.62 -5.03 14.15
CA GLY A 72 11.76 -6.01 15.22
C GLY A 72 12.03 -7.43 14.73
N THR A 73 12.62 -7.57 13.55
CA THR A 73 13.11 -8.84 13.03
C THR A 73 14.11 -9.48 14.01
N ARG A 74 13.90 -10.75 14.35
CA ARG A 74 14.74 -11.48 15.30
C ARG A 74 15.74 -12.38 14.55
N GLU A 75 16.93 -12.56 15.11
CA GLU A 75 17.95 -13.47 14.54
C GLU A 75 17.45 -14.92 14.45
N GLU A 76 16.52 -15.34 15.32
CA GLU A 76 15.85 -16.65 15.24
C GLU A 76 15.00 -16.82 13.98
N GLU A 77 14.30 -15.75 13.55
CA GLU A 77 13.53 -15.75 12.31
C GLU A 77 14.48 -15.78 11.10
N LEU A 78 15.62 -15.07 11.19
CA LEU A 78 16.65 -15.07 10.16
C LEU A 78 17.23 -16.48 9.96
N ALA A 79 17.60 -17.16 11.04
CA ALA A 79 18.11 -18.52 11.01
C ALA A 79 17.09 -19.53 10.44
N SER A 80 15.79 -19.26 10.59
CA SER A 80 14.74 -20.11 10.01
C SER A 80 14.62 -19.97 8.49
N LEU A 81 15.00 -18.80 7.94
CA LEU A 81 15.06 -18.55 6.50
C LEU A 81 16.38 -19.01 5.86
N GLU A 82 17.46 -19.12 6.65
CA GLU A 82 18.74 -19.64 6.20
C GLU A 82 18.55 -21.08 5.65
N GLY A 83 18.74 -21.24 4.34
CA GLY A 83 18.58 -22.54 3.66
C GLY A 83 17.31 -22.68 2.79
N MET A 84 16.36 -21.74 2.86
CA MET A 84 15.13 -21.76 2.04
C MET A 84 15.34 -21.29 0.58
N ARG A 85 16.60 -21.08 0.15
CA ARG A 85 16.98 -20.58 -1.20
C ARG A 85 16.22 -19.31 -1.63
N LEU A 86 15.97 -18.41 -0.68
CA LEU A 86 15.29 -17.13 -0.92
C LEU A 86 16.22 -16.07 -1.51
N VAL A 87 17.53 -16.29 -1.42
CA VAL A 87 18.55 -15.41 -1.98
C VAL A 87 19.00 -15.96 -3.33
N GLY A 88 18.90 -15.12 -4.35
CA GLY A 88 19.29 -15.42 -5.73
C GLY A 88 20.73 -15.00 -6.02
N ASP A 89 21.02 -14.81 -7.30
CA ASP A 89 22.33 -14.36 -7.75
C ASP A 89 22.67 -12.94 -7.22
N PRO A 90 23.96 -12.63 -7.00
CA PRO A 90 24.37 -11.30 -6.58
C PRO A 90 24.11 -10.24 -7.63
N ILE A 91 23.64 -9.07 -7.19
CA ILE A 91 23.48 -7.89 -8.05
C ILE A 91 24.82 -7.48 -8.65
N ASP A 92 25.86 -7.45 -7.82
CA ASP A 92 27.23 -7.17 -8.23
C ASP A 92 28.12 -8.39 -7.94
N PRO A 93 28.58 -9.12 -8.97
CA PRO A 93 29.46 -10.27 -8.77
C PRO A 93 30.83 -9.89 -8.17
N ALA A 94 31.26 -8.62 -8.29
CA ALA A 94 32.50 -8.14 -7.69
C ALA A 94 32.34 -7.80 -6.19
N ASN A 95 31.13 -7.41 -5.78
CA ASN A 95 30.78 -7.17 -4.38
C ASN A 95 29.40 -7.80 -4.09
N PRO A 96 29.34 -9.12 -3.86
CA PRO A 96 28.08 -9.84 -3.79
C PRO A 96 27.22 -9.47 -2.57
N GLY A 97 27.75 -8.69 -1.63
CA GLY A 97 27.05 -8.31 -0.40
C GLY A 97 26.80 -9.49 0.54
N ASP A 98 26.26 -9.21 1.73
CA ASP A 98 25.92 -10.26 2.70
C ASP A 98 24.58 -10.91 2.31
N PRO A 99 24.51 -12.24 2.12
CA PRO A 99 23.23 -12.93 1.90
C PRO A 99 22.25 -12.73 3.06
N LYS A 100 22.73 -12.46 4.28
CA LYS A 100 21.87 -12.16 5.43
C LYS A 100 21.10 -10.87 5.26
N ASP A 101 21.64 -9.89 4.53
CA ASP A 101 20.94 -8.63 4.28
C ASP A 101 19.74 -8.83 3.35
N ALA A 102 19.88 -9.67 2.32
CA ALA A 102 18.76 -10.08 1.48
C ALA A 102 17.69 -10.84 2.28
N LEU A 103 18.09 -11.75 3.18
CA LEU A 103 17.15 -12.44 4.07
C LEU A 103 16.46 -11.48 5.06
N ARG A 104 17.18 -10.48 5.59
CA ARG A 104 16.58 -9.42 6.41
C ARG A 104 15.55 -8.60 5.64
N ALA A 105 15.80 -8.32 4.36
CA ALA A 105 14.83 -7.66 3.49
C ALA A 105 13.54 -8.50 3.32
N VAL A 106 13.66 -9.85 3.27
CA VAL A 106 12.48 -10.74 3.28
C VAL A 106 11.75 -10.68 4.63
N LEU A 107 12.46 -10.63 5.76
CA LEU A 107 11.83 -10.53 7.09
C LEU A 107 11.14 -9.19 7.35
N GLU A 108 11.53 -8.15 6.60
CA GLU A 108 10.88 -6.84 6.58
C GLU A 108 9.54 -6.85 5.83
N ALA A 109 9.28 -7.86 5.00
CA ALA A 109 7.99 -8.06 4.36
C ALA A 109 6.93 -8.55 5.38
N PHE A 110 5.67 -8.29 5.05
CA PHE A 110 4.51 -8.63 5.86
C PHE A 110 3.92 -9.97 5.46
N THR A 111 3.31 -10.68 6.42
CA THR A 111 2.36 -11.75 6.07
C THR A 111 1.09 -11.17 5.49
N LYS A 112 0.21 -12.03 4.96
CA LYS A 112 -1.11 -11.59 4.47
C LYS A 112 -1.92 -10.91 5.57
N GLU A 113 -1.97 -11.52 6.76
CA GLU A 113 -2.72 -11.02 7.91
C GLU A 113 -2.12 -9.70 8.42
N GLU A 114 -0.79 -9.60 8.46
CA GLU A 114 -0.11 -8.35 8.81
C GLU A 114 -0.39 -7.27 7.76
N CYS A 115 -0.40 -7.61 6.47
CA CYS A 115 -0.70 -6.69 5.38
C CYS A 115 -2.12 -6.14 5.48
N ASP A 116 -3.12 -7.00 5.64
CA ASP A 116 -4.52 -6.59 5.85
C ASP A 116 -4.65 -5.69 7.10
N ALA A 117 -3.94 -6.02 8.19
CA ALA A 117 -3.95 -5.23 9.41
C ALA A 117 -3.29 -3.85 9.23
N VAL A 118 -2.19 -3.74 8.47
CA VAL A 118 -1.54 -2.47 8.15
C VAL A 118 -2.45 -1.61 7.28
N ILE A 119 -3.06 -2.18 6.23
CA ILE A 119 -3.99 -1.46 5.35
C ILE A 119 -5.15 -0.91 6.16
N ALA A 120 -5.81 -1.75 6.97
CA ALA A 120 -6.93 -1.33 7.82
C ALA A 120 -6.52 -0.26 8.84
N TYR A 121 -5.31 -0.34 9.40
CA TYR A 121 -4.77 0.67 10.31
C TYR A 121 -4.57 2.02 9.61
N LEU A 122 -3.99 2.00 8.40
CA LEU A 122 -3.72 3.20 7.61
C LEU A 122 -4.99 3.86 7.10
N GLU A 123 -5.95 3.06 6.64
CA GLU A 123 -7.27 3.55 6.23
C GLU A 123 -7.98 4.22 7.42
N ARG A 124 -8.05 3.55 8.57
CA ARG A 124 -8.77 4.07 9.74
C ARG A 124 -8.19 5.36 10.31
N LYS A 125 -6.85 5.50 10.34
CA LYS A 125 -6.19 6.66 10.98
C LYS A 125 -5.72 7.74 10.01
N TYR A 126 -5.49 7.38 8.76
CA TYR A 126 -4.76 8.21 7.81
C TYR A 126 -5.37 8.24 6.40
N ALA A 127 -6.60 7.77 6.18
CA ALA A 127 -7.27 7.85 4.87
C ALA A 127 -7.20 9.24 4.23
N ASP A 128 -7.33 10.32 5.00
CA ASP A 128 -7.25 11.69 4.48
C ASP A 128 -5.83 12.14 4.07
N ARG A 129 -4.80 11.40 4.50
CA ARG A 129 -3.38 11.73 4.28
C ARG A 129 -2.76 10.92 3.15
N PHE A 130 -3.27 9.74 2.87
CA PHE A 130 -2.78 8.86 1.80
C PHE A 130 -3.65 8.99 0.55
N THR A 131 -2.99 9.00 -0.60
CA THR A 131 -3.65 8.97 -1.90
C THR A 131 -3.84 7.54 -2.38
N ALA A 132 -2.84 6.68 -2.14
CA ALA A 132 -2.87 5.29 -2.56
C ALA A 132 -2.08 4.40 -1.59
N ILE A 133 -2.49 3.15 -1.45
CA ILE A 133 -1.74 2.07 -0.83
C ILE A 133 -1.68 0.92 -1.83
N VAL A 134 -0.46 0.49 -2.14
CA VAL A 134 -0.18 -0.63 -3.03
C VAL A 134 0.48 -1.70 -2.19
N ALA A 135 -0.13 -2.89 -2.14
CA ALA A 135 0.44 -4.06 -1.54
C ALA A 135 0.66 -5.12 -2.61
N CYS A 136 1.90 -5.55 -2.79
CA CYS A 136 2.29 -6.49 -3.82
C CYS A 136 3.21 -7.58 -3.26
N PRO A 137 3.20 -8.78 -3.86
CA PRO A 137 4.11 -9.82 -3.47
C PRO A 137 5.55 -9.44 -3.81
N LEU A 138 6.47 -9.88 -2.95
CA LEU A 138 7.90 -9.73 -3.10
C LEU A 138 8.37 -10.62 -4.24
N ASP A 139 9.22 -10.10 -5.11
CA ASP A 139 9.83 -10.89 -6.18
C ASP A 139 10.93 -11.78 -5.60
N LEU A 140 10.66 -13.08 -5.52
CA LEU A 140 11.63 -14.10 -5.10
C LEU A 140 12.22 -14.83 -6.30
N PRO A 141 13.51 -15.24 -6.22
CA PRO A 141 14.44 -15.01 -5.10
C PRO A 141 15.02 -13.59 -5.08
N ILE A 142 15.24 -13.03 -3.88
CA ILE A 142 15.84 -11.70 -3.73
C ILE A 142 17.31 -11.74 -4.15
N PRO A 143 17.76 -10.85 -5.04
CA PRO A 143 19.16 -10.79 -5.43
C PRO A 143 20.09 -10.59 -4.23
N GLN A 144 21.23 -11.30 -4.21
CA GLN A 144 22.22 -11.10 -3.15
C GLN A 144 22.81 -9.68 -3.24
N GLY A 145 22.97 -9.01 -2.10
CA GLY A 145 23.41 -7.61 -2.03
C GLY A 145 22.27 -6.59 -1.99
N VAL A 146 21.00 -7.02 -2.03
CA VAL A 146 19.88 -6.15 -1.62
C VAL A 146 20.01 -5.87 -0.12
N ALA A 147 20.10 -4.59 0.23
CA ALA A 147 20.11 -4.14 1.61
C ALA A 147 18.67 -4.04 2.16
N PRO A 148 18.44 -4.41 3.44
CA PRO A 148 17.16 -4.17 4.09
C PRO A 148 16.90 -2.66 4.23
N LEU A 149 15.64 -2.25 4.19
CA LEU A 149 15.23 -0.86 4.33
C LEU A 149 15.66 -0.28 5.68
N SER A 150 15.66 -1.08 6.74
CA SER A 150 16.15 -0.67 8.07
C SER A 150 17.65 -0.34 8.13
N ALA A 151 18.46 -0.84 7.19
CA ALA A 151 19.89 -0.53 7.13
C ALA A 151 20.20 0.78 6.38
N ILE A 152 19.21 1.35 5.68
CA ILE A 152 19.40 2.60 4.93
C ILE A 152 19.64 3.75 5.92
N PRO A 153 20.75 4.51 5.78
CA PRO A 153 21.00 5.66 6.65
C PRO A 153 19.99 6.78 6.38
N GLU A 154 19.48 7.41 7.44
CA GLU A 154 18.66 8.61 7.31
C GLU A 154 19.53 9.77 6.77
N GLY A 155 19.04 10.42 5.72
CA GLY A 155 19.74 11.49 5.02
C GLY A 155 18.99 12.81 5.05
N LYS A 156 19.43 13.78 4.24
CA LYS A 156 18.75 15.07 4.11
C LYS A 156 17.37 14.94 3.45
N THR A 157 17.25 14.04 2.48
CA THR A 157 16.05 13.84 1.67
C THR A 157 15.34 12.53 1.96
N MET A 158 15.99 11.56 2.61
CA MET A 158 15.43 10.24 2.90
C MET A 158 15.38 10.00 4.41
N GLY A 159 14.39 9.24 4.87
CA GLY A 159 14.30 8.86 6.28
C GLY A 159 13.13 7.93 6.57
N PHE A 160 12.79 7.79 7.85
CA PHE A 160 11.77 6.85 8.30
C PHE A 160 10.59 7.54 8.99
N ILE A 161 9.37 7.12 8.65
CA ILE A 161 8.14 7.40 9.37
C ILE A 161 7.96 6.29 10.40
N ARG A 162 7.98 6.66 11.68
CA ARG A 162 7.92 5.72 12.81
C ARG A 162 6.49 5.53 13.30
N PHE A 163 5.69 4.76 12.55
CA PHE A 163 4.29 4.48 12.92
C PHE A 163 4.18 3.76 14.27
N ASP A 164 5.18 2.92 14.58
CA ASP A 164 5.32 2.20 15.86
C ASP A 164 5.41 3.11 17.09
N THR A 165 5.76 4.39 16.91
CA THR A 165 5.93 5.35 18.01
C THR A 165 4.74 6.29 18.19
N VAL A 166 3.72 6.20 17.34
CA VAL A 166 2.56 7.09 17.38
C VAL A 166 1.63 6.72 18.52
N SER A 167 1.09 7.71 19.23
CA SER A 167 0.11 7.49 20.29
C SER A 167 -1.13 6.75 19.78
N GLY A 168 -1.58 5.75 20.54
CA GLY A 168 -2.71 4.91 20.20
C GLY A 168 -2.42 3.86 19.12
N TYR A 169 -1.16 3.53 18.86
CA TYR A 169 -0.79 2.37 18.05
C TYR A 169 -1.28 1.06 18.69
N ASP A 170 -2.02 0.25 17.93
CA ASP A 170 -2.76 -0.91 18.42
C ASP A 170 -2.41 -2.23 17.72
N LEU A 171 -1.45 -2.21 16.79
CA LEU A 171 -1.00 -3.43 16.11
C LEU A 171 -0.01 -4.24 16.96
N PRO A 172 -0.01 -5.59 16.86
CA PRO A 172 0.83 -6.46 17.67
C PRO A 172 2.30 -6.54 17.21
N PHE A 173 2.64 -5.91 16.09
CA PHE A 173 3.99 -5.78 15.53
C PHE A 173 4.26 -4.32 15.25
N GLY A 174 5.53 -3.89 15.19
CA GLY A 174 5.89 -2.53 14.79
C GLY A 174 6.22 -2.45 13.31
N PHE A 175 5.84 -1.37 12.64
CA PHE A 175 6.26 -1.10 11.25
C PHE A 175 6.68 0.36 11.07
N ARG A 176 7.52 0.59 10.06
CA ARG A 176 8.02 1.91 9.67
C ARG A 176 7.87 2.12 8.18
N GLY A 177 7.79 3.38 7.75
CA GLY A 177 7.76 3.75 6.35
C GLY A 177 9.04 4.47 5.93
N PHE A 178 9.83 3.87 5.06
CA PHE A 178 10.95 4.54 4.41
C PHE A 178 10.43 5.47 3.30
N TYR A 179 10.86 6.72 3.28
CA TYR A 179 10.54 7.66 2.20
C TYR A 179 11.82 8.28 1.65
N ASP A 180 11.81 8.62 0.36
CA ASP A 180 12.88 9.38 -0.28
C ASP A 180 12.32 10.58 -1.05
N LEU A 181 12.47 11.77 -0.49
CA LEU A 181 12.00 13.02 -1.09
C LEU A 181 12.79 13.43 -2.34
N ALA A 182 13.97 12.85 -2.59
CA ALA A 182 14.76 13.15 -3.79
C ALA A 182 14.09 12.63 -5.06
N ARG A 183 13.22 11.62 -4.94
CA ARG A 183 12.48 11.01 -6.05
C ARG A 183 11.17 11.71 -6.39
N HIS A 184 10.77 12.73 -5.63
CA HIS A 184 9.46 13.38 -5.76
C HIS A 184 9.57 14.88 -6.02
N GLU A 185 8.65 15.42 -6.82
CA GLU A 185 8.64 16.83 -7.20
C GLU A 185 8.43 17.77 -5.99
N PRO A 186 9.16 18.91 -5.93
CA PRO A 186 8.93 19.95 -4.92
C PRO A 186 7.51 20.50 -5.00
N LEU A 187 6.88 20.79 -3.84
CA LEU A 187 5.62 21.56 -3.82
C LEU A 187 5.79 22.99 -4.35
N VAL A 188 7.02 23.49 -4.40
CA VAL A 188 7.34 24.87 -4.78
C VAL A 188 8.29 24.85 -5.96
N ASN A 189 7.77 25.29 -7.10
CA ASN A 189 8.58 25.92 -8.13
C ASN A 189 9.12 27.20 -7.49
N GLU A 190 10.30 27.15 -6.87
CA GLU A 190 11.02 28.39 -6.54
C GLU A 190 11.51 28.94 -7.88
N GLN A 191 10.60 29.63 -8.58
CA GLN A 191 10.98 30.60 -9.59
C GLN A 191 11.71 31.71 -8.83
N HIS A 192 13.04 31.72 -8.98
CA HIS A 192 13.85 32.90 -8.72
C HIS A 192 14.40 33.40 -10.04
#